data_AF-R5CYZ0-F1
#
_entry.id   AF-R5CYZ0-F1
#
_cell.length_a   1.000
_cell.length_b   1.000
_cell.length_c   1.000
_cell.angle_alpha   90.00
_cell.angle_beta   90.00
_cell.angle_gamma   90.00
#
_symmetry.space_group_name_H-M   'P 1'
#
loop_
_entity.id
_entity.type
_entity.pdbx_description
1 polymer ?
#
loop_
_entity_poly.entity_id
_entity_poly.type
_entity_poly.pdbx_seq_one_letter_code
_entity_poly.pdbx_strand_id
1 'polypeptide(L)'
;MQLPFSEIMKELREIYDRITYLRQKGMKMKDIAGCIDFAPSVLSALYTTVLPAFFKNIEKGESHEAALDNALIWVNNVSKKKLLGSIPAMKKVLFSDDIIPVVPESETANPFISELERNMKRTAGQIANYSGIYMSYSVSSGSLAMKLEPYIITPAANGNYVLVGHNNAYGTTHWGIAMMNGINHIYLMFNENKEPQLALFNICLKIPMYDRPPFLRGVYTCFDYNYNPIARRILFVKLSDSTSREDFAKLKGCLKTREELSEQERKYYEYTCGQEDVVRMCNIPSPTMHEDDLITEKRILAMNTATERKPMQLHDGSKHDEG
;
A
#
# COMPACT_ATOMS: atom_id res chain seq x y z
N MET A 1 -4.33 -44.09 40.17
CA MET A 1 -3.04 -43.90 40.86
C MET A 1 -2.84 -42.40 40.99
N GLN A 2 -2.86 -41.82 42.19
CA GLN A 2 -2.61 -40.38 42.38
C GLN A 2 -1.16 -40.11 41.96
N LEU A 3 -0.96 -39.16 41.05
CA LEU A 3 0.37 -38.69 40.68
C LEU A 3 1.06 -38.13 41.94
N PRO A 4 2.37 -38.38 42.14
CA PRO A 4 3.09 -37.76 43.25
C PRO A 4 3.03 -36.24 43.11
N PHE A 5 2.91 -35.52 44.23
CA PHE A 5 2.72 -34.06 44.23
C PHE A 5 3.85 -33.33 43.49
N SER A 6 5.06 -33.90 43.45
CA SER A 6 6.19 -33.40 42.67
C SER A 6 5.96 -33.37 41.16
N GLU A 7 5.18 -34.30 40.61
CA GLU A 7 4.87 -34.33 39.17
C GLU A 7 3.82 -33.26 38.83
N ILE A 8 2.82 -33.11 39.70
CA ILE A 8 1.79 -32.06 39.63
C ILE A 8 2.42 -30.66 39.57
N MET A 9 3.52 -30.45 40.30
CA MET A 9 4.28 -29.19 40.26
C MET A 9 4.86 -28.86 38.90
N LYS A 10 5.47 -29.87 38.28
CA LYS A 10 6.09 -29.73 36.96
C LYS A 10 5.02 -29.39 35.94
N GLU A 11 3.87 -30.05 36.00
CA GLU A 11 2.75 -29.79 35.09
C GLU A 11 2.15 -28.38 35.28
N LEU A 12 2.00 -27.91 36.52
CA LEU A 12 1.52 -26.55 36.79
C LEU A 12 2.49 -25.48 36.26
N ARG A 13 3.79 -25.72 36.37
CA ARG A 13 4.83 -24.84 35.82
C ARG A 13 4.82 -24.84 34.29
N GLU A 14 4.76 -26.02 33.66
CA GLU A 14 4.64 -26.15 32.21
C GLU A 14 3.41 -25.41 31.67
N ILE A 15 2.26 -25.56 32.35
CA ILE A 15 1.02 -24.83 32.00
C ILE A 15 1.21 -23.32 32.13
N TYR A 16 1.82 -22.86 33.23
CA TYR A 16 2.09 -21.43 33.44
C TYR A 16 2.99 -20.83 32.36
N ASP A 17 4.07 -21.54 32.02
CA ASP A 17 5.03 -21.10 31.00
C ASP A 17 4.38 -21.10 29.61
N ARG A 18 3.54 -22.10 29.31
CA ARG A 18 2.79 -22.15 28.05
C ARG A 18 1.79 -21.02 27.93
N ILE A 19 1.03 -20.71 28.98
CA ILE A 19 0.12 -19.55 29.00
C ILE A 19 0.91 -18.25 28.83
N THR A 20 2.05 -18.11 29.51
CA THR A 20 2.95 -16.95 29.35
C THR A 20 3.41 -16.78 27.91
N TYR A 21 3.85 -17.87 27.28
CA TYR A 21 4.25 -17.88 25.87
C TYR A 21 3.11 -17.44 24.94
N LEU A 22 1.91 -18.01 25.10
CA LEU A 22 0.74 -17.63 24.28
C LEU A 22 0.34 -16.17 24.47
N ARG A 23 0.44 -15.65 25.71
CA ARG A 23 0.21 -14.23 26.03
C ARG A 23 1.24 -13.31 25.41
N GLN A 24 2.53 -13.69 25.43
CA GLN A 24 3.61 -12.95 24.76
C GLN A 24 3.42 -12.95 23.24
N LYS A 25 2.90 -14.04 22.69
CA LYS A 25 2.49 -14.17 21.28
C LYS A 25 1.06 -13.65 21.04
N GLY A 26 0.68 -12.53 21.65
CA GLY A 26 -0.51 -11.75 21.26
C GLY A 26 -1.89 -12.33 21.62
N MET A 27 -2.00 -13.55 22.16
CA MET A 27 -3.29 -14.15 22.47
C MET A 27 -3.97 -13.48 23.68
N LYS A 28 -5.27 -13.17 23.58
CA LYS A 28 -6.01 -12.57 24.70
C LYS A 28 -6.39 -13.64 25.72
N MET A 29 -6.44 -13.26 26.99
CA MET A 29 -6.78 -14.17 28.10
C MET A 29 -8.15 -14.87 27.89
N LYS A 30 -9.13 -14.15 27.32
CA LYS A 30 -10.45 -14.71 27.01
C LYS A 30 -10.41 -15.83 25.97
N ASP A 31 -9.47 -15.76 25.02
CA ASP A 31 -9.36 -16.72 23.93
C ASP A 31 -8.71 -18.01 24.45
N ILE A 32 -7.63 -17.88 25.24
CA ILE A 32 -6.99 -19.00 25.95
C ILE A 32 -7.99 -19.69 26.88
N ALA A 33 -8.77 -18.91 27.64
CA ALA A 33 -9.75 -19.43 28.58
C ALA A 33 -10.88 -20.22 27.89
N GLY A 34 -11.32 -19.75 26.71
CA GLY A 34 -12.30 -20.45 25.88
C GLY A 34 -11.81 -21.81 25.37
N CYS A 35 -10.50 -21.98 25.15
CA CYS A 35 -9.94 -23.28 24.76
C CYS A 35 -9.96 -24.31 25.90
N ILE A 36 -9.65 -23.88 27.13
CA ILE A 36 -9.45 -24.80 28.27
C ILE A 36 -10.66 -24.92 29.21
N ASP A 37 -11.84 -24.44 28.79
CA ASP A 37 -13.09 -24.45 29.55
C ASP A 37 -12.98 -23.80 30.94
N PHE A 38 -12.20 -22.70 31.02
CA PHE A 38 -12.15 -21.83 32.18
C PHE A 38 -12.91 -20.53 31.90
N ALA A 39 -13.53 -19.96 32.93
CA ALA A 39 -13.99 -18.59 32.81
C ALA A 39 -12.77 -17.63 32.68
N PRO A 40 -12.80 -16.61 31.81
CA PRO A 40 -11.66 -15.71 31.60
C PRO A 40 -11.13 -15.05 32.88
N SER A 41 -12.03 -14.66 33.79
CA SER A 41 -11.68 -14.08 35.10
C SER A 41 -10.92 -15.07 35.99
N VAL A 42 -11.29 -16.35 35.90
CA VAL A 42 -10.70 -17.44 36.69
C VAL A 42 -9.29 -17.74 36.19
N LEU A 43 -9.11 -17.90 34.87
CA LEU A 43 -7.79 -18.08 34.28
C LEU A 43 -6.88 -16.88 34.54
N SER A 44 -7.41 -15.66 34.46
CA SER A 44 -6.66 -14.44 34.76
C SER A 44 -6.15 -14.43 36.21
N ALA A 45 -6.98 -14.80 37.19
CA ALA A 45 -6.60 -14.85 38.60
C ALA A 45 -5.55 -15.94 38.86
N LEU A 46 -5.69 -17.11 38.23
CA LEU A 46 -4.71 -18.19 38.29
C LEU A 46 -3.34 -17.74 37.74
N TYR A 47 -3.36 -17.10 36.57
CA TYR A 47 -2.15 -16.64 35.88
C TYR A 47 -1.43 -15.49 36.61
N THR A 48 -2.17 -14.49 37.08
CA THR A 48 -1.56 -13.25 37.62
C THR A 48 -1.28 -13.30 39.11
N THR A 49 -1.98 -14.14 39.88
CA THR A 49 -1.92 -14.11 41.35
C THR A 49 -1.58 -15.46 41.94
N VAL A 50 -2.34 -16.51 41.62
CA VAL A 50 -2.22 -17.82 42.30
C VAL A 50 -0.91 -18.51 41.97
N LEU A 51 -0.63 -18.76 40.67
CA LEU A 51 0.56 -19.49 40.26
C LEU A 51 1.87 -18.73 40.62
N PRO A 52 1.97 -17.40 40.43
CA PRO A 52 3.12 -16.65 40.92
C PRO A 52 3.33 -16.72 42.44
N ALA A 53 2.27 -16.55 43.24
CA ALA A 53 2.35 -16.64 44.70
C ALA A 53 2.75 -18.05 45.15
N PHE A 54 2.19 -19.07 44.49
CA PHE A 54 2.52 -20.46 44.73
C PHE A 54 4.00 -20.74 44.48
N PHE A 55 4.53 -20.40 43.30
CA PHE A 55 5.94 -20.64 42.98
C PHE A 55 6.89 -19.90 43.94
N LYS A 56 6.55 -18.66 44.32
CA LYS A 56 7.33 -17.90 45.30
C LYS A 56 7.32 -18.53 46.69
N ASN A 57 6.23 -19.14 47.12
CA ASN A 57 6.14 -19.82 48.42
C ASN A 57 6.95 -21.12 48.44
N ILE A 58 6.99 -21.86 47.32
CA ILE A 58 7.89 -23.01 47.15
C ILE A 58 9.36 -22.60 47.25
N GLU A 59 9.75 -21.50 46.61
CA GLU A 59 11.13 -20.97 46.67
C GLU A 59 11.57 -20.59 48.09
N LYS A 60 10.62 -20.25 48.98
CA LYS A 60 10.87 -19.97 50.40
C LYS A 60 10.97 -21.22 51.27
N GLY A 61 10.84 -22.41 50.69
CA GLY A 61 10.92 -23.69 51.40
C GLY A 61 9.60 -24.16 52.03
N GLU A 62 8.45 -23.58 51.66
CA GLU A 62 7.15 -24.12 52.07
C GLU A 62 6.87 -25.47 51.40
N SER A 63 6.15 -26.35 52.10
CA SER A 63 5.70 -27.62 51.49
C SER A 63 4.73 -27.33 50.35
N HIS A 64 4.74 -28.19 49.33
CA HIS A 64 3.95 -27.96 48.13
C HIS A 64 2.43 -27.86 48.38
N GLU A 65 1.93 -28.59 49.38
CA GLU A 65 0.53 -28.50 49.78
C GLU A 65 0.21 -27.17 50.46
N ALA A 66 1.04 -26.76 51.44
CA ALA A 66 0.85 -25.52 52.18
C ALA A 66 0.99 -24.29 51.27
N ALA A 67 1.95 -24.30 50.35
CA ALA A 67 2.16 -23.22 49.41
C ALA A 67 0.96 -23.03 48.47
N LEU A 68 0.35 -24.11 47.99
CA LEU A 68 -0.82 -24.03 47.10
C LEU A 68 -2.06 -23.57 47.86
N ASP A 69 -2.24 -24.07 49.09
CA ASP A 69 -3.34 -23.65 49.97
C ASP A 69 -3.22 -22.15 50.28
N ASN A 70 -2.02 -21.68 50.63
CA ASN A 70 -1.73 -20.26 50.89
C ASN A 70 -1.96 -19.37 49.66
N ALA A 71 -1.63 -19.85 48.45
CA ALA A 71 -1.83 -19.10 47.22
C ALA A 71 -3.31 -18.99 46.82
N LEU A 72 -4.11 -20.02 47.13
CA LEU A 72 -5.54 -20.06 46.80
C LEU A 72 -6.41 -19.23 47.75
N ILE A 73 -5.94 -18.91 48.96
CA ILE A 73 -6.67 -18.04 49.92
C ILE A 73 -7.05 -16.69 49.30
N TRP A 74 -6.24 -16.18 48.38
CA TRP A 74 -6.42 -14.86 47.76
C TRP A 74 -7.42 -14.85 46.60
N VAL A 75 -8.02 -15.99 46.24
CA VAL A 75 -8.95 -16.11 45.13
C VAL A 75 -10.20 -16.92 45.49
N ASN A 76 -11.38 -16.32 45.31
CA ASN A 76 -12.65 -16.97 45.66
C ASN A 76 -13.21 -17.90 44.55
N ASN A 77 -12.58 -17.94 43.38
CA ASN A 77 -13.20 -18.47 42.16
C ASN A 77 -12.59 -19.80 41.67
N VAL A 78 -11.63 -20.40 42.40
CA VAL A 78 -11.06 -21.73 42.10
C VAL A 78 -10.75 -22.49 43.39
N SER A 79 -11.22 -23.74 43.49
CA SER A 79 -10.79 -24.65 44.55
C SER A 79 -9.58 -25.48 44.12
N LYS A 80 -8.74 -25.89 45.08
CA LYS A 80 -7.60 -26.80 44.86
C LYS A 80 -8.02 -28.07 44.09
N LYS A 81 -9.15 -28.68 44.49
CA LYS A 81 -9.69 -29.88 43.82
C LYS A 81 -10.02 -29.62 42.34
N LYS A 82 -10.62 -28.47 42.03
CA LYS A 82 -10.97 -28.11 40.65
C LYS A 82 -9.72 -27.86 39.81
N LEU A 83 -8.75 -27.10 40.33
CA LEU A 83 -7.49 -26.81 39.65
C LEU A 83 -6.69 -28.08 39.36
N LEU A 84 -6.48 -28.93 40.37
CA LEU A 84 -5.71 -30.16 40.19
C LEU A 84 -6.42 -31.15 39.26
N GLY A 85 -7.75 -31.22 39.33
CA GLY A 85 -8.55 -32.07 38.44
C GLY A 85 -8.54 -31.61 36.98
N SER A 86 -8.28 -30.32 36.70
CA SER A 86 -8.28 -29.78 35.34
C SER A 86 -6.91 -29.83 34.65
N ILE A 87 -5.81 -30.12 35.37
CA ILE A 87 -4.45 -30.15 34.80
C ILE A 87 -4.34 -31.02 33.54
N PRO A 88 -4.84 -32.28 33.51
CA PRO A 88 -4.68 -33.13 32.32
C PRO A 88 -5.41 -32.57 31.09
N ALA A 89 -6.60 -32.00 31.29
CA ALA A 89 -7.39 -31.40 30.22
C ALA A 89 -6.74 -30.11 29.71
N MET A 90 -6.28 -29.25 30.62
CA MET A 90 -5.58 -28.01 30.28
C MET A 90 -4.30 -28.30 29.50
N LYS A 91 -3.49 -29.27 29.93
CA LYS A 91 -2.24 -29.64 29.24
C LYS A 91 -2.51 -30.20 27.84
N LYS A 92 -3.51 -31.07 27.70
CA LYS A 92 -3.89 -31.60 26.38
C LYS A 92 -4.24 -30.49 25.39
N VAL A 93 -4.99 -29.48 25.83
CA VAL A 93 -5.45 -28.39 24.96
C VAL A 93 -4.36 -27.33 24.74
N LEU A 94 -3.67 -26.87 25.80
CA LEU A 94 -2.64 -25.83 25.70
C LEU A 94 -1.44 -26.23 24.84
N PHE A 95 -1.16 -27.53 24.76
CA PHE A 95 -0.06 -28.11 24.01
C PHE A 95 -0.51 -28.83 22.74
N SER A 96 -1.79 -28.74 22.33
CA SER A 96 -2.20 -29.24 21.02
C SER A 96 -1.70 -28.32 19.91
N ASP A 97 -1.52 -28.90 18.72
CA ASP A 97 -1.15 -28.16 17.51
C ASP A 97 -2.27 -27.19 17.05
N ASP A 98 -3.48 -27.35 17.57
CA ASP A 98 -4.64 -26.51 17.25
C ASP A 98 -4.58 -25.12 17.92
N ILE A 99 -3.75 -24.95 18.96
CA ILE A 99 -3.52 -23.63 19.58
C ILE A 99 -2.36 -22.94 18.87
N ILE A 100 -2.71 -22.22 17.80
CA ILE A 100 -1.80 -21.42 17.02
C ILE A 100 -1.60 -20.07 17.72
N PRO A 101 -0.36 -19.70 18.11
CA PRO A 101 -0.08 -18.37 18.66
C PRO A 101 -0.42 -17.31 17.61
N VAL A 102 -1.22 -16.30 17.97
CA VAL A 102 -1.52 -15.19 17.08
C VAL A 102 -0.26 -14.35 16.93
N VAL A 103 0.52 -14.57 15.89
CA VAL A 103 1.69 -13.74 15.59
C VAL A 103 1.21 -12.28 15.60
N PRO A 104 1.72 -11.43 16.52
CA PRO A 104 1.36 -10.02 16.52
C PRO A 104 1.72 -9.47 15.14
N GLU A 105 0.74 -8.90 14.42
CA GLU A 105 0.93 -8.32 13.09
C GLU A 105 2.14 -7.36 13.01
N SER A 106 2.59 -6.83 14.14
CA SER A 106 3.68 -5.87 14.25
C SER A 106 5.10 -6.43 14.12
N GLU A 107 5.36 -7.72 14.36
CA GLU A 107 6.74 -8.27 14.25
C GLU A 107 7.09 -8.76 12.83
N THR A 108 6.10 -8.93 11.95
CA THR A 108 6.28 -9.38 10.55
C THR A 108 5.89 -8.34 9.51
N ALA A 109 5.30 -7.20 9.92
CA ALA A 109 4.94 -6.13 9.00
C ALA A 109 6.18 -5.42 8.46
N ASN A 110 6.25 -5.31 7.12
CA ASN A 110 7.30 -4.54 6.46
C ASN A 110 7.19 -3.06 6.90
N PRO A 111 8.20 -2.49 7.57
CA PRO A 111 8.14 -1.13 8.11
C PRO A 111 7.93 -0.06 7.02
N PHE A 112 8.37 -0.33 5.78
CA PHE A 112 8.13 0.57 4.65
C PHE A 112 6.65 0.62 4.26
N ILE A 113 5.93 -0.50 4.34
CA ILE A 113 4.50 -0.53 4.08
C ILE A 113 3.75 0.27 5.14
N SER A 114 4.11 0.10 6.42
CA SER A 114 3.50 0.87 7.50
C SER A 114 3.75 2.39 7.39
N GLU A 115 4.92 2.80 6.91
CA GLU A 115 5.19 4.21 6.61
C GLU A 115 4.34 4.72 5.44
N LEU A 116 4.21 3.94 4.37
CA LEU A 116 3.37 4.29 3.22
C LEU A 116 1.91 4.45 3.64
N GLU A 117 1.37 3.50 4.40
CA GLU A 117 -0.01 3.58 4.93
C GLU A 117 -0.22 4.83 5.79
N ARG A 118 0.74 5.15 6.66
CA ARG A 118 0.70 6.37 7.47
C ARG A 118 0.73 7.62 6.60
N ASN A 119 1.56 7.65 5.55
CA ASN A 119 1.61 8.76 4.61
C ASN A 119 0.29 8.93 3.86
N MET A 120 -0.30 7.84 3.36
CA MET A 120 -1.59 7.87 2.67
C MET A 120 -2.69 8.46 3.56
N LYS A 121 -2.73 8.05 4.84
CA LYS A 121 -3.67 8.61 5.82
C LYS A 121 -3.46 10.09 6.07
N ARG A 122 -2.21 10.53 6.20
CA ARG A 122 -1.88 11.96 6.34
C ARG A 122 -2.29 12.75 5.10
N THR A 123 -2.03 12.20 3.92
CA THR A 123 -2.36 12.81 2.63
C THR A 123 -3.86 13.03 2.49
N ALA A 124 -4.68 12.06 2.91
CA ALA A 124 -6.14 12.20 2.92
C ALA A 124 -6.63 13.42 3.73
N GLY A 125 -5.96 13.72 4.84
CA GLY A 125 -6.26 14.90 5.67
C GLY A 125 -5.82 16.25 5.07
N GLN A 126 -5.00 16.26 4.00
CA GLN A 126 -4.37 17.46 3.44
C GLN A 126 -4.77 17.73 1.98
N ILE A 127 -5.40 16.77 1.31
CA ILE A 127 -5.66 16.84 -0.13
C ILE A 127 -6.84 17.75 -0.52
N ALA A 128 -7.63 18.25 0.45
CA ALA A 128 -8.89 18.95 0.18
C ALA A 128 -8.74 20.11 -0.80
N ASN A 129 -7.67 20.90 -0.68
CA ASN A 129 -7.39 22.04 -1.56
C ASN A 129 -7.03 21.63 -3.01
N TYR A 130 -6.64 20.39 -3.22
CA TYR A 130 -6.22 19.85 -4.52
C TYR A 130 -7.20 18.79 -5.05
N SER A 131 -8.29 18.53 -4.33
CA SER A 131 -9.31 17.57 -4.76
C SER A 131 -10.16 18.17 -5.88
N GLY A 132 -10.63 17.32 -6.78
CA GLY A 132 -11.43 17.73 -7.93
C GLY A 132 -11.09 16.95 -9.19
N ILE A 133 -11.71 17.38 -10.28
CA ILE A 133 -11.48 16.83 -11.62
C ILE A 133 -10.61 17.82 -12.42
N TYR A 134 -9.61 17.28 -13.11
CA TYR A 134 -8.63 18.02 -13.89
C TYR A 134 -8.61 17.51 -15.33
N MET A 135 -8.35 18.40 -16.27
CA MET A 135 -7.88 18.03 -17.60
C MET A 135 -6.36 18.11 -17.58
N SER A 136 -5.69 17.02 -17.94
CA SER A 136 -4.25 17.04 -18.12
C SER A 136 -3.87 17.34 -19.56
N TYR A 137 -2.71 17.98 -19.74
CA TYR A 137 -2.08 18.26 -21.02
C TYR A 137 -0.65 17.72 -20.98
N SER A 138 -0.30 16.88 -21.95
CA SER A 138 1.05 16.32 -22.10
C SER A 138 1.29 15.84 -23.53
N VAL A 139 2.56 15.66 -23.92
CA VAL A 139 2.92 15.14 -25.24
C VAL A 139 2.57 13.65 -25.40
N SER A 140 2.06 13.28 -26.58
CA SER A 140 1.83 11.89 -26.99
C SER A 140 3.14 11.15 -27.24
N SER A 141 3.15 9.83 -26.99
CA SER A 141 4.33 8.98 -27.25
C SER A 141 4.45 8.56 -28.71
N GLY A 142 3.34 8.45 -29.41
CA GLY A 142 3.26 7.82 -30.73
C GLY A 142 2.90 8.79 -31.86
N SER A 143 2.71 10.08 -31.56
CA SER A 143 2.28 11.07 -32.54
C SER A 143 2.68 12.49 -32.14
N LEU A 144 2.71 13.40 -33.12
CA LEU A 144 2.88 14.84 -32.91
C LEU A 144 1.60 15.52 -32.38
N ALA A 145 0.88 14.83 -31.49
CA ALA A 145 -0.36 15.30 -30.89
C ALA A 145 -0.17 15.52 -29.39
N MET A 146 -1.00 16.40 -28.83
CA MET A 146 -1.13 16.57 -27.39
C MET A 146 -2.24 15.66 -26.87
N LYS A 147 -1.96 15.00 -25.75
CA LYS A 147 -2.92 14.23 -24.99
C LYS A 147 -3.69 15.16 -24.08
N LEU A 148 -5.01 15.12 -24.19
CA LEU A 148 -5.95 15.74 -23.27
C LEU A 148 -6.64 14.63 -22.51
N GLU A 149 -6.23 14.38 -21.27
CA GLU A 149 -6.70 13.22 -20.51
C GLU A 149 -7.28 13.68 -19.17
N PRO A 150 -8.55 13.33 -18.85
CA PRO A 150 -9.15 13.62 -17.55
C PRO A 150 -8.49 12.86 -16.40
N TYR A 151 -8.32 13.55 -15.27
CA TYR A 151 -7.88 13.00 -14.00
C TYR A 151 -8.82 13.41 -12.87
N ILE A 152 -8.96 12.58 -11.85
CA ILE A 152 -9.65 12.91 -10.60
C ILE A 152 -8.71 12.70 -9.42
N ILE A 153 -8.74 13.63 -8.47
CA ILE A 153 -8.13 13.51 -7.14
C ILE A 153 -9.26 13.59 -6.12
N THR A 154 -9.51 12.51 -5.40
CA THR A 154 -10.64 12.42 -4.46
C THR A 154 -10.28 11.64 -3.20
N PRO A 155 -10.73 12.07 -2.01
CA PRO A 155 -10.63 11.24 -0.81
C PRO A 155 -11.33 9.89 -1.02
N ALA A 156 -10.72 8.80 -0.56
CA ALA A 156 -11.38 7.50 -0.57
C ALA A 156 -12.60 7.50 0.38
N ALA A 157 -13.59 6.65 0.11
CA ALA A 157 -14.82 6.58 0.90
C ALA A 157 -14.59 6.29 2.40
N ASN A 158 -13.51 5.58 2.73
CA ASN A 158 -13.12 5.28 4.11
C ASN A 158 -12.28 6.39 4.77
N GLY A 159 -11.92 7.45 4.04
CA GLY A 159 -11.11 8.58 4.52
C GLY A 159 -9.64 8.26 4.83
N ASN A 160 -9.17 7.05 4.53
CA ASN A 160 -7.82 6.61 4.94
C ASN A 160 -6.75 6.82 3.87
N TYR A 161 -7.13 7.12 2.64
CA TYR A 161 -6.21 7.41 1.55
C TYR A 161 -6.90 8.31 0.51
N VAL A 162 -6.14 8.75 -0.47
CA VAL A 162 -6.65 9.50 -1.62
C VAL A 162 -6.68 8.58 -2.82
N LEU A 163 -7.86 8.43 -3.41
CA LEU A 163 -8.07 7.72 -4.66
C LEU A 163 -7.83 8.68 -5.82
N VAL A 164 -7.08 8.22 -6.82
CA VAL A 164 -6.89 8.96 -8.08
C VAL A 164 -7.36 8.12 -9.25
N GLY A 165 -7.95 8.79 -10.24
CA GLY A 165 -8.44 8.17 -11.46
C GLY A 165 -7.90 8.89 -12.69
N HIS A 166 -7.70 8.15 -13.78
CA HIS A 166 -7.19 8.64 -15.06
C HIS A 166 -7.98 7.99 -16.20
N ASN A 167 -8.61 8.78 -17.07
CA ASN A 167 -9.21 8.30 -18.31
C ASN A 167 -8.25 8.64 -19.45
N ASN A 168 -7.62 7.62 -20.04
CA ASN A 168 -6.67 7.83 -21.12
C ASN A 168 -7.38 8.21 -22.43
N ALA A 169 -6.60 8.67 -23.42
CA ALA A 169 -7.11 9.05 -24.73
C ALA A 169 -7.70 7.88 -25.55
N TYR A 170 -7.49 6.64 -25.11
CA TYR A 170 -7.91 5.41 -25.79
C TYR A 170 -9.13 4.73 -25.14
N GLY A 171 -9.73 5.35 -24.12
CA GLY A 171 -10.95 4.87 -23.47
C GLY A 171 -10.74 3.90 -22.30
N THR A 172 -9.51 3.75 -21.80
CA THR A 172 -9.21 2.97 -20.59
C THR A 172 -9.17 3.87 -19.37
N THR A 173 -9.75 3.39 -18.27
CA THR A 173 -9.65 4.03 -16.96
C THR A 173 -8.65 3.31 -16.07
N HIS A 174 -7.70 4.06 -15.52
CA HIS A 174 -6.75 3.58 -14.51
C HIS A 174 -7.07 4.20 -13.16
N TRP A 175 -6.86 3.41 -12.11
CA TRP A 175 -7.03 3.84 -10.74
C TRP A 175 -5.71 3.72 -9.98
N GLY A 176 -5.59 4.51 -8.94
CA GLY A 176 -4.37 4.62 -8.19
C GLY A 176 -4.55 5.33 -6.86
N ILE A 177 -3.44 5.66 -6.25
CA ILE A 177 -3.38 6.36 -4.97
C ILE A 177 -2.55 7.64 -5.06
N ALA A 178 -2.79 8.58 -4.15
CA ALA A 178 -1.93 9.74 -3.97
C ALA A 178 -1.23 9.75 -2.61
N MET A 179 -0.01 10.30 -2.62
CA MET A 179 0.83 10.52 -1.45
C MET A 179 1.44 11.91 -1.51
N MET A 180 1.68 12.54 -0.36
CA MET A 180 2.33 13.84 -0.28
C MET A 180 3.74 13.72 0.27
N ASN A 181 4.67 14.42 -0.38
CA ASN A 181 6.00 14.66 0.17
C ASN A 181 6.02 16.03 0.84
N GLY A 182 5.76 16.01 2.15
CA GLY A 182 5.54 17.22 2.93
C GLY A 182 4.39 18.04 2.36
N ILE A 183 4.63 19.33 2.15
CA ILE A 183 3.67 20.28 1.56
C ILE A 183 4.10 20.76 0.18
N ASN A 184 5.13 20.12 -0.41
CA ASN A 184 5.76 20.61 -1.64
C ASN A 184 5.32 19.84 -2.88
N HIS A 185 5.01 18.55 -2.73
CA HIS A 185 4.69 17.69 -3.87
C HIS A 185 3.58 16.70 -3.57
N ILE A 186 2.79 16.39 -4.60
CA ILE A 186 1.82 15.29 -4.62
C ILE A 186 2.31 14.27 -5.63
N TYR A 187 2.48 13.03 -5.20
CA TYR A 187 2.75 11.88 -6.04
C TYR A 187 1.45 11.15 -6.29
N LEU A 188 1.08 11.00 -7.56
CA LEU A 188 -0.02 10.17 -8.02
C LEU A 188 0.61 8.90 -8.60
N MET A 189 0.18 7.73 -8.15
CA MET A 189 0.69 6.45 -8.60
C MET A 189 -0.47 5.61 -9.11
N PHE A 190 -0.40 5.19 -10.37
CA PHE A 190 -1.45 4.42 -11.04
C PHE A 190 -0.92 3.06 -11.46
N ASN A 191 -1.82 2.08 -11.56
CA ASN A 191 -1.52 0.81 -12.20
C ASN A 191 -2.17 0.78 -13.59
N GLU A 192 -1.36 0.62 -14.63
CA GLU A 192 -1.80 0.54 -16.03
C GLU A 192 -2.46 -0.82 -16.32
N ASN A 193 -1.97 -1.88 -15.68
CA ASN A 193 -2.50 -3.22 -15.84
C ASN A 193 -3.50 -3.58 -14.73
N LYS A 194 -4.32 -4.59 -15.02
CA LYS A 194 -5.14 -5.22 -13.97
C LYS A 194 -4.26 -6.09 -13.08
N GLU A 195 -4.68 -6.26 -11.83
CA GLU A 195 -4.08 -7.23 -10.91
C GLU A 195 -3.99 -8.62 -11.56
N PRO A 196 -2.91 -9.39 -11.32
CA PRO A 196 -1.85 -9.18 -10.31
C PRO A 196 -0.62 -8.40 -10.78
N GLN A 197 -0.58 -7.95 -12.05
CA GLN A 197 0.60 -7.28 -12.58
C GLN A 197 0.65 -5.81 -12.13
N LEU A 198 1.79 -5.41 -11.54
CA LEU A 198 2.08 -4.01 -11.22
C LEU A 198 2.85 -3.38 -12.38
N ALA A 199 2.14 -2.62 -13.22
CA ALA A 199 2.71 -1.76 -14.24
C ALA A 199 2.46 -0.30 -13.84
N LEU A 200 3.37 0.23 -13.02
CA LEU A 200 3.19 1.54 -12.42
C LEU A 200 3.61 2.66 -13.36
N PHE A 201 2.77 3.69 -13.42
CA PHE A 201 3.19 5.01 -13.87
C PHE A 201 2.88 6.04 -12.80
N ASN A 202 3.72 7.08 -12.75
CA ASN A 202 3.69 8.04 -11.65
C ASN A 202 3.69 9.47 -12.18
N ILE A 203 3.01 10.34 -11.46
CA ILE A 203 2.99 11.78 -11.71
C ILE A 203 3.40 12.50 -10.42
N CYS A 204 4.44 13.32 -10.48
CA CYS A 204 4.82 14.20 -9.38
C CYS A 204 4.40 15.64 -9.71
N LEU A 205 3.39 16.15 -9.00
CA LEU A 205 2.89 17.50 -9.12
C LEU A 205 3.51 18.41 -8.04
N LYS A 206 3.95 19.60 -8.43
CA LYS A 206 4.41 20.63 -7.51
C LYS A 206 3.22 21.37 -6.91
N ILE A 207 3.20 21.46 -5.59
CA ILE A 207 2.20 22.22 -4.84
C ILE A 207 2.59 23.71 -4.85
N PRO A 208 1.72 24.61 -5.34
CA PRO A 208 1.94 26.05 -5.22
C PRO A 208 1.53 26.56 -3.84
N MET A 209 2.07 27.71 -3.44
CA MET A 209 1.62 28.44 -2.24
C MET A 209 0.31 29.20 -2.52
N TYR A 210 -0.73 28.47 -2.94
CA TYR A 210 -2.04 29.02 -3.30
C TYR A 210 -3.15 28.02 -2.97
N ASP A 211 -4.21 28.48 -2.32
CA ASP A 211 -5.38 27.65 -2.02
C ASP A 211 -6.22 27.41 -3.27
N ARG A 212 -6.58 26.14 -3.54
CA ARG A 212 -7.36 25.74 -4.72
C ARG A 212 -6.76 26.28 -6.02
N PRO A 213 -5.52 25.89 -6.35
CA PRO A 213 -4.86 26.40 -7.53
C PRO A 213 -5.63 26.03 -8.81
N PRO A 214 -5.74 26.93 -9.78
CA PRO A 214 -6.44 26.66 -11.04
C PRO A 214 -5.70 25.62 -11.90
N PHE A 215 -4.40 25.42 -11.65
CA PHE A 215 -3.61 24.39 -12.29
C PHE A 215 -2.49 23.87 -11.38
N LEU A 216 -2.06 22.64 -11.65
CA LEU A 216 -0.89 22.00 -11.06
C LEU A 216 0.06 21.59 -12.18
N ARG A 217 1.36 21.68 -11.94
CA ARG A 217 2.39 21.34 -12.93
C ARG A 217 3.33 20.30 -12.36
N GLY A 218 3.83 19.42 -13.23
CA GLY A 218 4.63 18.30 -12.76
C GLY A 218 5.38 17.56 -13.85
N VAL A 219 5.88 16.40 -13.45
CA VAL A 219 6.54 15.42 -14.32
C VAL A 219 5.78 14.10 -14.23
N TYR A 220 5.50 13.55 -15.40
CA TYR A 220 4.91 12.22 -15.60
C TYR A 220 6.01 11.25 -16.02
N THR A 221 6.13 10.11 -15.33
CA THR A 221 7.11 9.06 -15.62
C THR A 221 6.42 7.74 -15.91
N CYS A 222 6.75 7.12 -17.04
CA CYS A 222 6.18 5.86 -17.51
C CYS A 222 7.13 5.18 -18.52
N PHE A 223 6.62 4.16 -19.21
CA PHE A 223 7.30 3.55 -20.34
C PHE A 223 6.66 4.00 -21.67
N ASP A 224 7.45 4.06 -22.73
CA ASP A 224 6.93 4.19 -24.10
C ASP A 224 6.44 2.83 -24.66
N TYR A 225 5.99 2.81 -25.92
CA TYR A 225 5.50 1.58 -26.57
C TYR A 225 6.59 0.52 -26.79
N ASN A 226 7.87 0.90 -26.70
CA ASN A 226 9.02 0.01 -26.76
C ASN A 226 9.53 -0.37 -25.35
N TYR A 227 8.75 -0.08 -24.31
CA TYR A 227 9.09 -0.27 -22.90
C TYR A 227 10.32 0.52 -22.43
N ASN A 228 10.70 1.58 -23.14
CA ASN A 228 11.79 2.44 -22.71
C ASN A 228 11.30 3.42 -21.62
N PRO A 229 12.09 3.66 -20.56
CA PRO A 229 11.75 4.65 -19.55
C PRO A 229 11.73 6.07 -20.11
N ILE A 230 10.66 6.80 -19.80
CA ILE A 230 10.46 8.19 -20.22
C ILE A 230 9.93 9.06 -19.08
N ALA A 231 10.31 10.33 -19.11
CA ALA A 231 9.76 11.37 -18.26
C ALA A 231 9.29 12.54 -19.12
N ARG A 232 8.14 13.13 -18.80
CA ARG A 232 7.49 14.20 -19.58
C ARG A 232 6.95 15.27 -18.68
N ARG A 233 6.97 16.52 -19.16
CA ARG A 233 6.19 17.57 -18.51
C ARG A 233 4.69 17.28 -18.63
N ILE A 234 3.96 17.58 -17.58
CA ILE A 234 2.50 17.50 -17.54
C ILE A 234 1.90 18.71 -16.83
N LEU A 235 0.76 19.16 -17.32
CA LEU A 235 -0.03 20.25 -16.76
C LEU A 235 -1.44 19.75 -16.44
N PHE A 236 -1.90 19.94 -15.21
CA PHE A 236 -3.27 19.65 -14.78
C PHE A 236 -4.01 20.98 -14.65
N VAL A 237 -5.06 21.20 -15.43
CA VAL A 237 -5.94 22.37 -15.33
C VAL A 237 -7.24 21.94 -14.68
N LYS A 238 -7.66 22.63 -13.62
CA LYS A 238 -8.85 22.26 -12.86
C LYS A 238 -10.10 22.52 -13.70
N LEU A 239 -10.91 21.47 -13.89
CA LEU A 239 -12.20 21.55 -14.58
C LEU A 239 -13.36 21.75 -13.62
N SER A 240 -13.30 21.10 -12.45
CA SER A 240 -14.38 21.12 -11.47
C SER A 240 -13.84 20.79 -10.08
N ASP A 241 -14.49 21.34 -9.06
CA ASP A 241 -14.30 20.94 -7.65
C ASP A 241 -15.02 19.62 -7.31
N SER A 242 -15.79 19.05 -8.25
CA SER A 242 -16.48 17.77 -8.05
C SER A 242 -15.48 16.65 -7.76
N THR A 243 -15.77 15.87 -6.72
CA THR A 243 -15.02 14.67 -6.32
C THR A 243 -15.82 13.39 -6.61
N SER A 244 -16.91 13.51 -7.39
CA SER A 244 -17.78 12.38 -7.79
C SER A 244 -17.12 11.53 -8.88
N ARG A 245 -17.18 10.21 -8.69
CA ARG A 245 -16.71 9.25 -9.69
C ARG A 245 -17.65 9.17 -10.88
N GLU A 246 -18.94 9.43 -10.66
CA GLU A 246 -19.98 9.46 -11.68
C GLU A 246 -19.77 10.65 -12.62
N ASP A 247 -19.42 11.81 -12.09
CA ASP A 247 -19.07 12.97 -12.91
C ASP A 247 -17.79 12.74 -13.70
N PHE A 248 -16.78 12.15 -13.07
CA PHE A 248 -15.53 11.79 -13.72
C PHE A 248 -15.72 10.78 -14.86
N ALA A 249 -16.56 9.77 -14.67
CA ALA A 249 -16.82 8.71 -15.67
C ALA A 249 -17.44 9.24 -16.98
N LYS A 250 -18.06 10.42 -16.96
CA LYS A 250 -18.62 11.07 -18.16
C LYS A 250 -17.55 11.66 -19.07
N LEU A 251 -16.36 11.90 -18.56
CA LEU A 251 -15.27 12.56 -19.29
C LEU A 251 -14.42 11.55 -20.05
N LYS A 252 -14.03 11.92 -21.28
CA LYS A 252 -13.19 11.10 -22.14
C LYS A 252 -11.91 11.84 -22.50
N GLY A 253 -10.81 11.11 -22.56
CA GLY A 253 -9.57 11.64 -23.11
C GLY A 253 -9.61 11.70 -24.62
N CYS A 254 -8.74 12.52 -25.21
CA CYS A 254 -8.53 12.58 -26.65
C CYS A 254 -7.11 13.01 -27.01
N LEU A 255 -6.77 12.85 -28.28
CA LEU A 255 -5.59 13.42 -28.90
C LEU A 255 -6.02 14.61 -29.75
N LYS A 256 -5.26 15.70 -29.72
CA LYS A 256 -5.42 16.82 -30.64
C LYS A 256 -4.11 17.16 -31.33
N THR A 257 -4.15 17.32 -32.65
CA THR A 257 -3.03 17.89 -33.40
C THR A 257 -2.94 19.39 -33.13
N ARG A 258 -1.83 20.02 -33.53
CA ARG A 258 -1.58 21.45 -33.27
C ARG A 258 -2.64 22.36 -33.90
N GLU A 259 -3.19 21.95 -35.04
CA GLU A 259 -4.19 22.67 -35.83
C GLU A 259 -5.58 22.63 -35.18
N GLU A 260 -5.86 21.59 -34.39
CA GLU A 260 -7.14 21.38 -33.69
C GLU A 260 -7.20 22.09 -32.33
N LEU A 261 -6.09 22.71 -31.90
CA LEU A 261 -6.01 23.37 -30.61
C LEU A 261 -6.68 24.73 -30.63
N SER A 262 -7.48 25.00 -29.61
CA SER A 262 -7.90 26.37 -29.29
C SER A 262 -6.69 27.24 -28.93
N GLU A 263 -6.87 28.57 -28.94
CA GLU A 263 -5.81 29.51 -28.58
C GLU A 263 -5.21 29.25 -27.18
N GLN A 264 -6.07 28.87 -26.22
CA GLN A 264 -5.64 28.56 -24.86
C GLN A 264 -4.89 27.22 -24.79
N GLU A 265 -5.38 26.19 -25.48
CA GLU A 265 -4.72 24.88 -25.54
C GLU A 265 -3.35 24.97 -26.23
N ARG A 266 -3.19 25.89 -27.20
CA ARG A 266 -1.90 26.16 -27.85
C ARG A 266 -0.83 26.64 -26.86
N LYS A 267 -1.21 27.46 -25.86
CA LYS A 267 -0.30 27.89 -24.78
C LYS A 267 0.13 26.71 -23.90
N TYR A 268 -0.78 25.77 -23.65
CA TYR A 268 -0.46 24.56 -22.89
C TYR A 268 0.43 23.61 -23.70
N TYR A 269 0.15 23.46 -24.99
CA TYR A 269 1.00 22.72 -25.92
C TYR A 269 2.44 23.24 -25.92
N GLU A 270 2.61 24.56 -26.05
CA GLU A 270 3.93 25.21 -26.01
C GLU A 270 4.65 24.99 -24.68
N TYR A 271 3.91 24.85 -23.58
CA TYR A 271 4.49 24.55 -22.28
C TYR A 271 4.85 23.07 -22.10
N THR A 272 4.06 22.12 -22.62
CA THR A 272 4.19 20.68 -22.29
C THR A 272 4.74 19.79 -23.40
N CYS A 273 4.86 20.30 -24.62
CA CYS A 273 5.17 19.50 -25.80
C CYS A 273 6.45 19.97 -26.53
N GLY A 274 7.31 20.74 -25.86
CA GLY A 274 8.65 21.07 -26.35
C GLY A 274 9.57 19.85 -26.43
N GLN A 275 10.65 19.92 -27.21
CA GLN A 275 11.57 18.78 -27.38
C GLN A 275 12.33 18.49 -26.07
N GLU A 276 12.69 19.54 -25.34
CA GLU A 276 13.36 19.53 -24.04
C GLU A 276 12.44 19.12 -22.88
N ASP A 277 11.14 18.99 -23.12
CA ASP A 277 10.16 18.59 -22.10
C ASP A 277 10.07 17.07 -21.92
N VAL A 278 10.81 16.31 -22.73
CA VAL A 278 10.87 14.84 -22.67
C VAL A 278 12.29 14.37 -22.39
N VAL A 279 12.46 13.61 -21.33
CA VAL A 279 13.69 12.85 -21.04
C VAL A 279 13.44 11.39 -21.37
N ARG A 280 14.32 10.78 -22.16
CA ARG A 280 14.19 9.40 -22.63
C ARG A 280 15.48 8.64 -22.37
N MET A 281 15.36 7.35 -22.09
CA MET A 281 16.43 6.37 -22.26
C MET A 281 16.02 5.42 -23.39
N CYS A 282 16.96 4.74 -24.03
CA CYS A 282 16.61 3.70 -25.00
C CYS A 282 17.65 2.59 -25.06
N ASN A 283 17.22 1.39 -25.41
CA ASN A 283 18.14 0.29 -25.66
C ASN A 283 18.90 0.51 -26.98
N ILE A 284 20.21 0.31 -26.96
CA ILE A 284 21.01 0.24 -28.19
C ILE A 284 20.95 -1.18 -28.79
N PRO A 285 20.98 -1.32 -30.12
CA PRO A 285 21.12 -2.63 -30.75
C PRO A 285 22.48 -3.24 -30.42
N SER A 286 22.49 -4.46 -29.84
CA SER A 286 23.71 -5.22 -29.51
C SER A 286 24.71 -4.48 -28.59
N PRO A 287 24.33 -4.17 -27.34
CA PRO A 287 25.21 -3.47 -26.40
C PRO A 287 26.47 -4.27 -26.08
N THR A 288 27.60 -3.58 -26.03
CA THR A 288 28.90 -4.10 -25.61
C THR A 288 29.22 -3.81 -24.14
N MET A 289 28.43 -2.97 -23.47
CA MET A 289 28.60 -2.42 -22.14
C MET A 289 29.89 -1.60 -21.94
N HIS A 290 30.36 -0.93 -22.99
CA HIS A 290 31.48 0.03 -22.98
C HIS A 290 31.01 1.49 -23.09
N GLU A 291 31.89 2.46 -22.84
CA GLU A 291 31.55 3.90 -22.88
C GLU A 291 31.00 4.32 -24.26
N ASP A 292 31.43 3.66 -25.34
CA ASP A 292 30.96 3.88 -26.71
C ASP A 292 29.45 3.62 -26.86
N ASP A 293 28.88 2.72 -26.06
CA ASP A 293 27.45 2.45 -26.04
C ASP A 293 26.65 3.66 -25.54
N LEU A 294 27.16 4.37 -24.52
CA LEU A 294 26.54 5.58 -23.99
C LEU A 294 26.53 6.71 -25.02
N ILE A 295 27.62 6.83 -25.79
CA ILE A 295 27.71 7.79 -26.89
C ILE A 295 26.73 7.42 -28.01
N THR A 296 26.62 6.12 -28.32
CA THR A 296 25.71 5.61 -29.34
C THR A 296 24.26 5.84 -28.96
N GLU A 297 23.87 5.56 -27.70
CA GLU A 297 22.53 5.87 -27.19
C GLU A 297 22.19 7.36 -27.36
N LYS A 298 23.12 8.25 -26.98
CA LYS A 298 22.93 9.70 -27.14
C LYS A 298 22.73 10.12 -28.60
N ARG A 299 23.46 9.52 -29.54
CA ARG A 299 23.26 9.78 -30.98
C ARG A 299 21.88 9.31 -31.45
N ILE A 300 21.43 8.12 -31.04
CA ILE A 300 20.11 7.58 -31.40
C ILE A 300 18.99 8.50 -30.89
N LEU A 301 19.07 8.94 -29.63
CA LEU A 301 18.10 9.86 -29.04
C LEU A 301 18.05 11.22 -29.78
N ALA A 302 19.20 11.73 -30.22
CA ALA A 302 19.28 12.95 -31.02
C ALA A 302 18.69 12.78 -32.43
N MET A 303 18.82 11.59 -33.04
CA MET A 303 18.22 11.30 -34.35
C MET A 303 16.70 11.14 -34.27
N ASN A 304 16.19 10.47 -33.23
CA ASN A 304 14.75 10.26 -33.06
C ASN A 304 13.99 11.56 -32.80
N THR A 305 14.59 12.49 -32.05
CA THR A 305 14.05 13.84 -31.85
C THR A 305 14.09 14.70 -33.11
N ALA A 306 14.99 14.43 -34.06
CA ALA A 306 15.02 15.06 -35.38
C ALA A 306 14.04 14.43 -36.38
N THR A 307 13.77 13.12 -36.27
CA THR A 307 12.93 12.35 -37.21
C THR A 307 11.44 12.48 -36.91
N GLU A 308 11.07 12.75 -35.66
CA GLU A 308 9.72 13.20 -35.27
C GLU A 308 9.29 14.50 -35.99
N ARG A 309 10.15 15.15 -36.79
CA ARG A 309 9.80 16.31 -37.64
C ARG A 309 9.19 15.95 -39.00
N LYS A 310 9.11 14.67 -39.38
CA LYS A 310 8.37 14.25 -40.60
C LYS A 310 7.05 13.59 -40.19
N PRO A 311 5.90 14.04 -40.73
CA PRO A 311 4.63 13.35 -40.49
C PRO A 311 4.77 11.90 -40.96
N MET A 312 4.52 10.96 -40.05
CA MET A 312 4.41 9.55 -40.38
C MET A 312 3.21 9.43 -41.31
N GLN A 313 3.45 9.26 -42.61
CA GLN A 313 2.38 8.96 -43.55
C GLN A 313 1.79 7.61 -43.12
N LEU A 314 0.58 7.65 -42.57
CA LEU A 314 -0.27 6.49 -42.44
C LEU A 314 -0.45 5.95 -43.84
N HIS A 315 0.11 4.76 -44.11
CA HIS A 315 -0.14 4.06 -45.36
C HIS A 315 -1.63 3.72 -45.40
N ASP A 316 -2.37 4.45 -46.23
CA ASP A 316 -3.77 4.13 -46.53
C ASP A 316 -3.77 2.84 -47.34
N GLY A 317 -4.21 1.76 -46.71
CA GLY A 317 -4.37 0.45 -47.33
C GLY A 317 -5.62 0.42 -48.17
N SER A 318 -5.63 1.13 -49.30
CA SER A 318 -6.63 0.96 -50.35
C SER A 318 -5.94 0.57 -51.65
N LYS A 319 -5.82 -0.75 -51.87
CA LYS A 319 -5.82 -1.29 -53.23
C LYS A 319 -6.95 -2.30 -53.33
N HIS A 320 -8.05 -1.81 -53.90
CA HIS A 320 -8.95 -2.62 -54.70
C HIS A 320 -8.15 -3.16 -55.89
N ASP A 321 -8.12 -4.49 -56.04
CA ASP A 321 -7.91 -5.14 -57.33
C ASP A 321 -9.28 -5.68 -57.78
N GLU A 322 -9.92 -4.96 -58.70
CA GLU A 322 -10.84 -5.51 -59.69
C GLU A 322 -10.35 -5.03 -61.06
N GLY A 323 -10.06 -5.97 -61.97
CA GLY A 323 -9.74 -5.71 -63.37
C GLY A 323 -8.45 -6.35 -63.85
#